data_AF-V4VIU5-F1
#
_entry.id   AF-V4VIU5-F1
#
_cell.length_a   1.000
_cell.length_b   1.000
_cell.length_c   1.000
_cell.angle_alpha   90.00
_cell.angle_beta   90.00
_cell.angle_gamma   90.00
#
_symmetry.space_group_name_H-M   'P 1'
#
loop_
_entity.id
_entity.type
_entity.pdbx_description
1 polymer ?
#
loop_
_entity_poly.entity_id
_entity_poly.type
_entity_poly.pdbx_seq_one_letter_code
_entity_poly.pdbx_strand_id
1 'polypeptide(L)'
;MADLARDEIIKGSAIAATDNNELVADWQQEWKRSSVAVAEAEAQVFLFSICIVLSFIHGGGSTAITCPIKCRINGPEVQFPFRLINQPERCGYPGYDLSCNNMTRTVIQLPNSGEFIVLSIDYLSQTLILNESEPNSCLPGLFLDKSFSLAGSPFDEQEYPSEFTFLNYLSDDQILTTISGLLRIVDCLSGENFTVYYYKNDLY
;
A
#
# COMPACT_ATOMS: atom_id res chain seq x y z
N MET A 1 48.54 20.87 9.79
CA MET A 1 49.06 19.58 9.32
C MET A 1 47.83 18.75 8.99
N ALA A 2 47.36 18.90 7.74
CA ALA A 2 47.72 18.02 6.61
C ALA A 2 46.94 16.70 6.74
N ASP A 3 46.19 16.18 5.78
CA ASP A 3 45.89 16.50 4.37
C ASP A 3 44.64 15.63 4.06
N LEU A 4 43.52 16.16 3.55
CA LEU A 4 43.08 16.12 2.15
C LEU A 4 43.75 15.09 1.23
N ALA A 5 42.97 14.08 0.78
CA ALA A 5 42.98 13.52 -0.59
C ALA A 5 42.27 12.14 -0.60
N ARG A 6 41.62 11.65 -1.66
CA ARG A 6 41.09 12.15 -2.95
C ARG A 6 40.40 10.93 -3.56
N ASP A 7 39.31 11.15 -4.31
CA ASP A 7 38.82 10.23 -5.33
C ASP A 7 39.91 9.94 -6.38
N GLU A 8 39.99 8.70 -6.88
CA GLU A 8 40.40 8.48 -8.28
C GLU A 8 39.86 7.17 -8.88
N ILE A 9 38.84 7.37 -9.72
CA ILE A 9 38.53 6.74 -11.00
C ILE A 9 39.64 5.80 -11.52
N ILE A 10 39.33 4.51 -11.65
CA ILE A 10 40.17 3.56 -12.41
C ILE A 10 39.78 3.67 -13.89
N LYS A 11 40.56 4.44 -14.66
CA LYS A 11 40.65 4.33 -16.12
C LYS A 11 41.77 3.37 -16.46
N GLY A 12 41.43 2.23 -17.04
CA GLY A 12 42.40 1.34 -17.69
C GLY A 12 42.52 1.68 -19.18
N SER A 13 43.72 2.02 -19.62
CA SER A 13 44.14 1.96 -21.02
C SER A 13 45.45 1.19 -21.07
N ALA A 14 45.55 0.25 -22.01
CA ALA A 14 46.83 -0.26 -22.48
C ALA A 14 46.70 -0.55 -23.97
N ILE A 15 47.52 0.12 -24.76
CA ILE A 15 47.83 -0.21 -26.14
C ILE A 15 49.30 -0.59 -26.14
N ALA A 16 49.66 -1.73 -26.71
CA ALA A 16 50.97 -1.92 -27.31
C ALA A 16 50.85 -2.94 -28.45
N ALA A 17 51.28 -2.49 -29.62
CA ALA A 17 51.22 -3.16 -30.90
C ALA A 17 52.32 -4.23 -31.05
N THR A 18 51.98 -5.28 -31.79
CA THR A 18 52.84 -6.12 -32.67
C THR A 18 51.84 -6.80 -33.62
N ASP A 19 52.07 -7.09 -34.89
CA ASP A 19 53.09 -6.78 -35.87
C ASP A 19 52.48 -7.15 -37.24
N ASN A 20 52.87 -6.42 -38.28
CA ASN A 20 52.90 -6.80 -39.69
C ASN A 20 51.74 -7.56 -40.37
N ASN A 21 51.01 -6.81 -41.21
CA ASN A 21 50.77 -7.11 -42.63
C ASN A 21 50.73 -8.58 -43.08
N GLU A 22 49.59 -9.26 -42.93
CA GLU A 22 49.22 -10.36 -43.84
C GLU A 22 47.71 -10.73 -43.81
N LEU A 23 46.76 -9.78 -43.81
CA LEU A 23 45.31 -10.15 -43.81
C LEU A 23 44.38 -9.27 -44.67
N VAL A 24 44.90 -8.38 -45.53
CA VAL A 24 44.04 -7.46 -46.30
C VAL A 24 43.39 -8.11 -47.54
N ALA A 25 43.73 -9.37 -47.86
CA ALA A 25 43.21 -10.03 -49.06
C ALA A 25 41.98 -10.95 -48.84
N ASP A 26 41.57 -11.23 -47.60
CA ASP A 26 40.52 -12.23 -47.31
C ASP A 26 39.13 -11.62 -47.10
N TRP A 27 39.04 -10.47 -46.40
CA TRP A 27 37.77 -9.83 -46.03
C TRP A 27 36.92 -9.31 -47.22
N GLN A 28 37.52 -9.06 -48.39
CA GLN A 28 36.78 -8.54 -49.54
C GLN A 28 35.87 -9.58 -50.20
N GLN A 29 36.12 -10.88 -50.03
CA GLN A 29 35.22 -11.93 -50.54
C GLN A 29 34.08 -12.25 -49.57
N GLU A 30 34.30 -12.12 -48.26
CA GLU A 30 33.27 -12.32 -47.24
C GLU A 30 32.19 -11.22 -47.28
N TRP A 31 32.57 -9.96 -47.51
CA TRP A 31 31.60 -8.85 -47.61
C TRP A 31 30.56 -9.03 -48.73
N LYS A 32 30.96 -9.55 -49.89
CA LYS A 32 30.05 -9.82 -51.02
C LYS A 32 29.11 -11.00 -50.76
N ARG A 33 29.55 -12.00 -49.99
CA ARG A 33 28.73 -13.16 -49.61
C ARG A 33 27.73 -12.80 -48.50
N SER A 34 28.13 -11.94 -47.55
CA SER A 34 27.26 -11.41 -46.50
C SER A 34 26.20 -10.43 -47.01
N SER A 35 26.49 -9.58 -48.01
CA SER A 35 25.49 -8.66 -48.58
C SER A 35 24.30 -9.37 -49.27
N VAL A 36 24.50 -10.59 -49.76
CA VAL A 36 23.42 -11.41 -50.37
C VAL A 36 22.56 -12.07 -49.29
N ALA A 37 23.17 -12.54 -48.19
CA ALA A 37 22.45 -13.12 -47.04
C ALA A 37 21.65 -12.08 -46.23
N VAL A 38 22.10 -10.82 -46.21
CA VAL A 38 21.39 -9.71 -45.54
C VAL A 38 20.08 -9.37 -46.25
N ALA A 39 20.02 -9.43 -47.59
CA ALA A 39 18.80 -9.12 -48.35
C ALA A 39 17.68 -10.18 -48.20
N GLU A 40 18.03 -11.45 -47.98
CA GLU A 40 17.05 -12.54 -47.75
C GLU A 40 16.49 -12.55 -46.31
N ALA A 41 17.22 -11.97 -45.35
CA ALA A 41 16.80 -11.88 -43.94
C ALA A 41 15.87 -10.69 -43.64
N GLU A 42 15.88 -9.62 -44.45
CA GLU A 42 15.07 -8.43 -44.19
C GLU A 42 13.56 -8.70 -44.33
N ALA A 43 13.16 -9.52 -45.31
CA ALA A 43 11.75 -9.85 -45.51
C ALA A 43 11.12 -10.59 -44.32
N GLN A 44 11.89 -11.44 -43.61
CA GLN A 44 11.41 -12.16 -42.43
C GLN A 44 11.25 -11.26 -41.21
N VAL A 45 12.16 -10.29 -41.01
CA VAL A 45 12.08 -9.35 -39.88
C VAL A 45 10.91 -8.39 -40.03
N PHE A 46 10.66 -7.89 -41.25
CA PHE A 46 9.50 -7.04 -41.53
C PHE A 46 8.17 -7.78 -41.32
N LEU A 47 8.07 -9.05 -41.72
CA LEU A 47 6.87 -9.87 -41.48
C LEU A 47 6.62 -10.11 -39.99
N PHE A 48 7.65 -10.45 -39.22
CA PHE A 48 7.54 -10.57 -37.76
C PHE A 48 7.16 -9.25 -37.10
N SER A 49 7.75 -8.13 -37.53
CA SER A 49 7.43 -6.79 -37.03
C SER A 49 5.97 -6.41 -37.33
N ILE A 50 5.47 -6.69 -38.53
CA ILE A 50 4.07 -6.44 -38.92
C ILE A 50 3.12 -7.33 -38.10
N CYS A 51 3.44 -8.61 -37.91
CA CYS A 51 2.63 -9.52 -37.08
C CYS A 51 2.54 -9.05 -35.62
N ILE A 52 3.64 -8.56 -35.04
CA ILE A 52 3.66 -7.99 -33.68
C ILE A 52 2.72 -6.77 -33.62
N VAL A 53 2.80 -5.85 -34.59
CA VAL A 53 1.94 -4.65 -34.60
C VAL A 53 0.45 -5.02 -34.77
N LEU A 54 0.12 -5.98 -35.64
CA LEU A 54 -1.26 -6.45 -35.84
C LEU A 54 -1.82 -7.19 -34.61
N SER A 55 -0.96 -7.79 -33.80
CA SER A 55 -1.33 -8.41 -32.51
C SER A 55 -1.72 -7.35 -31.48
N PHE A 56 -1.07 -6.18 -31.47
CA PHE A 56 -1.43 -5.06 -30.60
C PHE A 56 -2.75 -4.38 -30.98
N ILE A 57 -3.15 -4.44 -32.26
CA ILE A 57 -4.42 -3.82 -32.73
C ILE A 57 -5.65 -4.68 -32.35
N HIS A 58 -5.46 -5.96 -32.02
CA HIS A 58 -6.54 -6.85 -31.55
C HIS A 58 -6.61 -7.00 -30.02
N GLY A 59 -5.98 -6.08 -29.28
CA GLY A 59 -6.19 -5.95 -27.83
C GLY A 59 -7.66 -5.62 -27.56
N GLY A 60 -8.43 -6.64 -27.18
CA GLY A 60 -9.86 -6.58 -26.91
C GLY A 60 -10.23 -5.37 -26.06
N GLY A 61 -11.41 -4.80 -26.33
CA GLY A 61 -11.95 -3.65 -25.63
C GLY A 61 -11.67 -3.74 -24.14
N SER A 62 -10.73 -2.93 -23.67
CA SER A 62 -10.52 -2.74 -22.25
C SER A 62 -11.78 -2.04 -21.75
N THR A 63 -12.67 -2.80 -21.11
CA THR A 63 -13.53 -2.19 -20.11
C THR A 63 -12.59 -1.46 -19.18
N ALA A 64 -12.67 -0.13 -19.16
CA ALA A 64 -11.87 0.67 -18.26
C ALA A 64 -12.23 0.19 -16.84
N ILE A 65 -11.36 -0.62 -16.23
CA ILE A 65 -11.58 -1.09 -14.87
C ILE A 65 -11.26 0.11 -13.98
N THR A 66 -12.31 0.67 -13.41
CA THR A 66 -12.19 1.71 -12.40
C THR A 66 -11.87 1.03 -11.07
N CYS A 67 -10.69 1.31 -10.53
CA CYS A 67 -10.28 0.81 -9.21
C CYS A 67 -10.90 1.62 -8.04
N PRO A 68 -11.11 2.94 -8.14
CA PRO A 68 -11.89 3.65 -7.14
C PRO A 68 -13.33 3.11 -7.07
N ILE A 69 -13.73 2.62 -5.90
CA ILE A 69 -15.07 2.06 -5.65
C ILE A 69 -15.54 2.39 -4.23
N LYS A 70 -16.86 2.40 -4.01
CA LYS A 70 -17.47 2.58 -2.69
C LYS A 70 -18.47 1.47 -2.41
N CYS A 71 -18.54 1.00 -1.17
CA CYS A 71 -19.60 0.09 -0.72
C CYS A 71 -20.96 0.80 -0.63
N ARG A 72 -20.96 2.11 -0.32
CA ARG A 72 -22.16 2.97 -0.24
C ARG A 72 -21.81 4.42 -0.57
N ILE A 73 -22.82 5.22 -0.91
CA ILE A 73 -22.65 6.65 -1.31
C ILE A 73 -21.85 7.45 -0.26
N ASN A 74 -22.20 7.29 1.01
CA ASN A 74 -21.56 7.96 2.15
C ASN A 74 -20.49 7.07 2.83
N GLY A 75 -19.84 6.20 2.06
CA GLY A 75 -18.74 5.36 2.52
C GLY A 75 -17.38 5.90 2.05
N PRO A 76 -16.29 5.42 2.65
CA PRO A 76 -14.96 5.72 2.14
C PRO A 76 -14.82 5.18 0.72
N GLU A 77 -14.16 5.95 -0.14
CA GLU A 77 -13.68 5.47 -1.43
C GLU A 77 -12.50 4.53 -1.21
N VAL A 78 -12.58 3.33 -1.75
CA VAL A 78 -11.54 2.32 -1.75
C VAL A 78 -10.79 2.40 -3.07
N GLN A 79 -9.50 2.65 -2.97
CA GLN A 79 -8.55 2.72 -4.08
C GLN A 79 -7.17 2.32 -3.58
N PHE A 80 -6.23 2.17 -4.50
CA PHE A 80 -4.84 1.83 -4.21
C PHE A 80 -4.26 2.68 -3.06
N PRO A 81 -3.57 2.09 -2.06
CA PRO A 81 -3.07 0.70 -2.01
C PRO A 81 -4.11 -0.34 -1.56
N PHE A 82 -5.27 0.10 -1.08
CA PHE A 82 -6.36 -0.78 -0.67
C PHE A 82 -7.17 -1.24 -1.88
N ARG A 83 -7.82 -2.39 -1.76
CA ARG A 83 -8.80 -2.84 -2.77
C ARG A 83 -9.92 -3.59 -2.10
N LEU A 84 -11.07 -3.69 -2.75
CA LEU A 84 -12.04 -4.70 -2.35
C LEU A 84 -11.56 -6.09 -2.81
N ILE A 85 -11.85 -7.12 -2.02
CA ILE A 85 -11.44 -8.51 -2.31
C ILE A 85 -11.93 -9.04 -3.67
N ASN A 86 -12.99 -8.44 -4.22
CA ASN A 86 -13.55 -8.77 -5.53
C ASN A 86 -12.99 -7.91 -6.68
N GLN A 87 -12.03 -7.02 -6.41
CA GLN A 87 -11.35 -6.23 -7.44
C GLN A 87 -10.10 -6.94 -7.98
N PRO A 88 -9.71 -6.67 -9.24
CA PRO A 88 -8.47 -7.17 -9.80
C PRO A 88 -7.24 -6.81 -8.97
N GLU A 89 -6.19 -7.65 -9.02
CA GLU A 89 -4.91 -7.43 -8.34
C GLU A 89 -4.25 -6.09 -8.66
N ARG A 90 -4.47 -5.54 -9.86
CA ARG A 90 -3.94 -4.22 -10.22
C ARG A 90 -4.56 -3.05 -9.42
N CYS A 91 -5.63 -3.27 -8.66
CA CYS A 91 -6.30 -2.20 -7.91
C CYS A 91 -5.74 -1.98 -6.50
N GLY A 92 -4.94 -2.90 -5.96
CA GLY A 92 -4.38 -2.78 -4.61
C GLY A 92 -3.39 -3.89 -4.28
N TYR A 93 -2.75 -3.80 -3.12
CA TYR A 93 -1.78 -4.80 -2.69
C TYR A 93 -2.45 -6.01 -2.02
N PRO A 94 -1.94 -7.23 -2.22
CA PRO A 94 -2.37 -8.40 -1.45
C PRO A 94 -2.18 -8.15 0.06
N GLY A 95 -3.19 -8.51 0.86
CA GLY A 95 -3.17 -8.31 2.33
C GLY A 95 -3.73 -6.97 2.79
N TYR A 96 -3.99 -6.02 1.88
CA TYR A 96 -4.71 -4.76 2.14
C TYR A 96 -6.15 -4.82 1.64
N ASP A 97 -6.71 -6.03 1.64
CA ASP A 97 -8.03 -6.34 1.13
C ASP A 97 -9.12 -5.88 2.10
N LEU A 98 -10.05 -5.09 1.58
CA LEU A 98 -11.29 -4.68 2.24
C LEU A 98 -12.46 -5.44 1.65
N SER A 99 -13.63 -5.37 2.27
CA SER A 99 -14.86 -5.92 1.70
C SER A 99 -16.07 -5.05 2.02
N CYS A 100 -17.19 -5.33 1.36
CA CYS A 100 -18.47 -4.72 1.70
C CYS A 100 -19.30 -5.76 2.44
N ASN A 101 -19.72 -5.45 3.66
CA ASN A 101 -20.60 -6.34 4.41
C ASN A 101 -22.05 -6.27 3.91
N ASN A 102 -22.92 -7.11 4.46
CA ASN A 102 -24.35 -7.17 4.09
C ASN A 102 -25.11 -5.86 4.30
N MET A 103 -24.60 -4.95 5.13
CA MET A 103 -25.17 -3.63 5.37
C MET A 103 -24.53 -2.55 4.48
N THR A 104 -23.78 -2.94 3.44
CA THR A 104 -23.08 -2.05 2.51
C THR A 104 -22.02 -1.15 3.16
N ARG A 105 -21.48 -1.57 4.31
CA ARG A 105 -20.38 -0.88 4.98
C ARG A 105 -19.05 -1.46 4.50
N THR A 106 -18.06 -0.59 4.32
CA THR A 106 -16.68 -1.02 4.08
C THR A 106 -16.12 -1.61 5.37
N VAL A 107 -15.57 -2.81 5.31
CA VAL A 107 -15.02 -3.53 6.46
C VAL A 107 -13.64 -4.10 6.16
N ILE A 108 -12.87 -4.31 7.22
CA ILE A 108 -11.58 -5.01 7.22
C ILE A 108 -11.69 -6.24 8.12
N GLN A 109 -11.12 -7.36 7.68
CA GLN A 109 -10.98 -8.57 8.48
C GLN A 109 -9.56 -8.65 9.03
N LEU A 110 -9.41 -8.53 10.35
CA LEU A 110 -8.13 -8.71 11.03
C LEU A 110 -8.02 -10.17 11.52
N PRO A 111 -6.89 -10.87 11.26
CA PRO A 111 -6.76 -12.31 11.53
C PRO A 111 -7.07 -12.72 12.98
N ASN A 112 -6.64 -11.92 13.95
CA ASN A 112 -6.75 -12.23 15.38
C ASN A 112 -7.77 -11.37 16.12
N SER A 113 -8.41 -10.40 15.44
CA SER A 113 -9.29 -9.42 16.08
C SER A 113 -10.71 -9.40 15.51
N GLY A 114 -10.97 -10.07 14.39
CA GLY A 114 -12.29 -10.10 13.78
C GLY A 114 -12.53 -9.00 12.75
N GLU A 115 -13.81 -8.72 12.48
CA GLU A 115 -14.25 -7.75 11.48
C GLU A 115 -14.44 -6.36 12.12
N PHE A 116 -13.94 -5.32 11.44
CA PHE A 116 -14.16 -3.92 11.83
C PHE A 116 -14.69 -3.09 10.67
N ILE A 117 -15.52 -2.10 10.99
CA ILE A 117 -16.00 -1.12 10.02
C ILE A 117 -14.89 -0.11 9.76
N VAL A 118 -14.59 0.15 8.48
CA VAL A 118 -13.72 1.24 8.07
C VAL A 118 -14.56 2.50 7.94
N LEU A 119 -14.36 3.46 8.85
CA LEU A 119 -15.05 4.76 8.84
C LEU A 119 -14.48 5.68 7.76
N SER A 120 -13.15 5.78 7.70
CA SER A 120 -12.43 6.60 6.73
C SER A 120 -11.06 6.01 6.43
N ILE A 121 -10.53 6.42 5.28
CA ILE A 121 -9.20 6.07 4.79
C ILE A 121 -8.47 7.38 4.54
N ASP A 122 -7.34 7.58 5.19
CA ASP A 122 -6.43 8.67 4.86
C ASP A 122 -5.35 8.12 3.92
N TYR A 123 -5.43 8.51 2.65
CA TYR A 123 -4.49 8.08 1.62
C TYR A 123 -3.12 8.77 1.68
N LEU A 124 -3.02 9.92 2.34
CA LEU A 124 -1.75 10.62 2.51
C LEU A 124 -0.90 9.93 3.58
N SER A 125 -1.51 9.60 4.72
CA SER A 125 -0.84 8.88 5.80
C SER A 125 -0.92 7.35 5.68
N GLN A 126 -1.74 6.84 4.74
CA GLN A 126 -2.01 5.41 4.53
C GLN A 126 -2.63 4.73 5.76
N THR A 127 -3.54 5.43 6.45
CA THR A 127 -4.17 4.96 7.69
C THR A 127 -5.66 4.66 7.53
N LEU A 128 -6.16 3.74 8.36
CA LEU A 128 -7.58 3.37 8.43
C LEU A 128 -8.13 3.78 9.79
N ILE A 129 -9.27 4.48 9.80
CA ILE A 129 -10.02 4.73 11.04
C ILE A 129 -11.08 3.64 11.17
N LEU A 130 -10.98 2.85 12.24
CA LEU A 130 -11.84 1.70 12.48
C LEU A 130 -12.96 2.00 13.49
N ASN A 131 -14.04 1.26 13.35
CA ASN A 131 -15.13 1.19 14.33
C ASN A 131 -15.61 -0.26 14.48
N GLU A 132 -16.35 -0.51 15.54
CA GLU A 132 -16.99 -1.80 15.85
C GLU A 132 -17.93 -2.28 14.76
N SER A 133 -17.82 -3.55 14.34
CA SER A 133 -18.78 -4.16 13.40
C SER A 133 -19.99 -4.76 14.12
N GLU A 134 -19.79 -5.36 15.30
CA GLU A 134 -20.85 -6.03 16.04
C GLU A 134 -21.54 -5.08 17.05
N PRO A 135 -22.88 -5.11 17.14
CA PRO A 135 -23.59 -4.42 18.22
C PRO A 135 -23.14 -5.02 19.57
N ASN A 136 -22.68 -4.15 20.48
CA ASN A 136 -22.08 -4.47 21.78
C ASN A 136 -20.61 -4.90 21.79
N SER A 137 -19.93 -4.96 20.65
CA SER A 137 -18.46 -4.93 20.69
C SER A 137 -18.03 -3.53 21.15
N CYS A 138 -16.91 -3.43 21.88
CA CYS A 138 -16.39 -2.14 22.34
C CYS A 138 -14.89 -2.11 22.03
N LEU A 139 -14.48 -1.36 21.01
CA LEU A 139 -13.09 -1.31 20.54
C LEU A 139 -12.14 -0.88 21.67
N PRO A 140 -12.42 0.18 22.45
CA PRO A 140 -11.64 0.48 23.65
C PRO A 140 -11.58 -0.68 24.66
N GLY A 141 -12.67 -1.44 24.80
CA GLY A 141 -12.70 -2.65 25.61
C GLY A 141 -11.76 -3.74 25.10
N LEU A 142 -11.71 -3.96 23.78
CA LEU A 142 -10.78 -4.92 23.16
C LEU A 142 -9.31 -4.57 23.42
N PHE A 143 -8.97 -3.27 23.40
CA PHE A 143 -7.64 -2.80 23.75
C PHE A 143 -7.32 -3.02 25.23
N LEU A 144 -8.26 -2.71 26.14
CA LEU A 144 -8.09 -2.91 27.58
C LEU A 144 -7.94 -4.39 27.96
N ASP A 145 -8.74 -5.25 27.35
CA ASP A 145 -8.72 -6.71 27.57
C ASP A 145 -7.55 -7.40 26.83
N LYS A 146 -6.73 -6.63 26.09
CA LYS A 146 -5.61 -7.13 25.26
C LYS A 146 -6.04 -8.21 24.27
N SER A 147 -7.30 -8.15 23.83
CA SER A 147 -7.85 -9.05 22.82
C SER A 147 -7.72 -8.49 21.40
N PHE A 148 -7.43 -7.20 21.27
CA PHE A 148 -7.04 -6.60 20.00
C PHE A 148 -5.58 -6.94 19.65
N SER A 149 -5.37 -7.46 18.45
CA SER A 149 -4.06 -7.81 17.89
C SER A 149 -4.05 -7.66 16.38
N LEU A 150 -3.06 -6.91 15.89
CA LEU A 150 -2.73 -6.78 14.46
C LEU A 150 -1.75 -7.84 13.97
N ALA A 151 -1.29 -8.74 14.86
CA ALA A 151 -0.33 -9.77 14.50
C ALA A 151 -0.82 -10.61 13.31
N GLY A 152 0.05 -10.83 12.33
CA GLY A 152 -0.29 -11.56 11.10
C GLY A 152 -1.03 -10.73 10.04
N SER A 153 -1.29 -9.45 10.29
CA SER A 153 -1.73 -8.48 9.27
C SER A 153 -0.58 -7.54 8.88
N PRO A 154 -0.64 -6.87 7.72
CA PRO A 154 0.36 -5.87 7.31
C PRO A 154 0.13 -4.49 7.94
N PHE A 155 -0.74 -4.41 8.94
CA PHE A 155 -1.09 -3.19 9.64
C PHE A 155 -0.35 -3.09 10.96
N ASP A 156 0.10 -1.89 11.28
CA ASP A 156 0.64 -1.54 12.58
C ASP A 156 -0.25 -0.49 13.23
N GLU A 157 -0.24 -0.47 14.56
CA GLU A 157 -0.89 0.61 15.31
C GLU A 157 -0.19 1.91 14.97
N GLN A 158 -0.96 2.93 14.60
CA GLN A 158 -0.40 4.25 14.41
C GLN A 158 0.08 4.74 15.78
N GLU A 159 1.40 4.95 15.90
CA GLU A 159 2.05 5.44 17.11
C GLU A 159 1.59 6.87 17.40
N TYR A 160 0.45 6.99 18.07
CA TYR A 160 0.10 8.20 18.78
C TYR A 160 0.57 8.01 20.22
N PRO A 161 1.54 8.81 20.72
CA PRO A 161 1.87 8.87 22.14
C PRO A 161 0.71 9.57 22.85
N SER A 162 -0.42 8.88 22.93
CA SER A 162 -1.56 9.29 23.72
C SER A 162 -1.80 8.19 24.71
N GLU A 163 -1.21 8.36 25.89
CA GLU A 163 -1.67 7.62 27.05
C GLU A 163 -3.09 8.08 27.35
N PHE A 164 -4.03 7.14 27.22
CA PHE A 164 -5.41 7.35 27.62
C PHE A 164 -5.60 6.76 29.00
N THR A 165 -6.12 7.57 29.91
CA THR A 165 -6.53 7.10 31.23
C THR A 165 -8.03 6.95 31.24
N PHE A 166 -8.50 5.74 31.55
CA PHE A 166 -9.92 5.46 31.74
C PHE A 166 -10.28 5.68 33.22
N LEU A 167 -11.30 6.51 33.45
CA LEU A 167 -11.83 6.79 34.77
C LEU A 167 -13.25 6.24 34.86
N ASN A 168 -13.47 5.39 35.86
CA ASN A 168 -14.81 4.92 36.21
C ASN A 168 -15.33 5.77 37.37
N TYR A 169 -16.41 6.51 37.13
CA TYR A 169 -17.01 7.36 38.13
C TYR A 169 -18.46 6.97 38.39
N LEU A 170 -18.80 6.81 39.67
CA LEU A 170 -20.18 6.71 40.14
C LEU A 170 -20.79 8.10 39.95
N SER A 171 -21.93 8.18 39.27
CA SER A 171 -22.61 9.43 38.89
C SER A 171 -22.72 10.45 40.05
N ASP A 172 -21.74 11.33 40.23
CA ASP A 172 -21.76 12.41 41.22
C ASP A 172 -21.23 13.73 40.63
N ASP A 173 -22.21 14.55 40.23
CA ASP A 173 -22.22 15.77 39.41
C ASP A 173 -21.11 16.83 39.65
N GLN A 174 -20.33 16.73 40.72
CA GLN A 174 -19.44 17.80 41.20
C GLN A 174 -18.03 17.82 40.57
N ILE A 175 -17.46 16.68 40.16
CA ILE A 175 -16.08 16.63 39.58
C ILE A 175 -16.05 17.11 38.11
N LEU A 176 -17.16 16.93 37.39
CA LEU A 176 -17.26 17.17 35.94
C LEU A 176 -17.14 18.64 35.54
N THR A 177 -17.36 19.59 36.44
CA THR A 177 -17.37 21.03 36.12
C THR A 177 -15.99 21.61 35.84
N THR A 178 -14.92 21.03 36.41
CA THR A 178 -13.54 21.55 36.28
C THR A 178 -12.76 20.88 35.14
N ILE A 179 -13.15 19.66 34.73
CA ILE A 179 -12.43 18.83 33.74
C ILE A 179 -13.26 18.51 32.48
N SER A 180 -14.49 19.03 32.39
CA SER A 180 -15.46 18.76 31.30
C SER A 180 -14.92 18.96 29.88
N GLY A 181 -13.96 19.87 29.68
CA GLY A 181 -13.38 20.10 28.35
C GLY A 181 -12.45 18.98 27.88
N LEU A 182 -11.83 18.24 28.81
CA LEU A 182 -10.78 17.24 28.53
C LEU A 182 -11.31 15.81 28.55
N LEU A 183 -12.36 15.54 29.30
CA LEU A 183 -12.95 14.22 29.39
C LEU A 183 -13.88 13.95 28.20
N ARG A 184 -13.87 12.70 27.73
CA ARG A 184 -14.75 12.16 26.70
C ARG A 184 -15.38 10.88 27.22
N ILE A 185 -16.68 10.72 27.00
CA ILE A 185 -17.40 9.54 27.48
C ILE A 185 -17.09 8.36 26.55
N VAL A 186 -16.91 7.18 27.12
CA VAL A 186 -16.86 5.90 26.42
C VAL A 186 -18.20 5.19 26.66
N ASP A 187 -19.17 5.45 25.80
CA ASP A 187 -20.53 4.94 25.99
C ASP A 187 -20.56 3.40 26.07
N CYS A 188 -19.77 2.70 25.24
CA CYS A 188 -19.75 1.24 25.19
C CYS A 188 -19.12 0.55 26.42
N LEU A 189 -18.32 1.28 27.23
CA LEU A 189 -17.80 0.77 28.51
C LEU A 189 -18.63 1.26 29.70
N SER A 190 -19.56 2.19 29.50
CA SER A 190 -20.38 2.74 30.56
C SER A 190 -21.57 1.84 30.88
N GLY A 191 -22.02 1.84 32.13
CA GLY A 191 -23.15 1.05 32.59
C GLY A 191 -24.24 1.93 33.22
N GLU A 192 -25.29 1.31 33.75
CA GLU A 192 -26.43 2.05 34.33
C GLU A 192 -26.04 2.92 35.53
N ASN A 193 -25.05 2.48 36.32
CA ASN A 193 -24.64 3.14 37.57
C ASN A 193 -23.27 3.82 37.48
N PHE A 194 -22.62 3.78 36.31
CA PHE A 194 -21.27 4.28 36.17
C PHE A 194 -20.96 4.73 34.75
N THR A 195 -20.21 5.82 34.65
CA THR A 195 -19.78 6.36 33.36
C THR A 195 -18.27 6.22 33.24
N VAL A 196 -17.83 5.65 32.13
CA VAL A 196 -16.41 5.56 31.78
C VAL A 196 -16.05 6.78 30.96
N TYR A 197 -15.04 7.50 31.42
CA TYR A 197 -14.44 8.60 30.68
C TYR A 197 -13.04 8.23 30.25
N TYR A 198 -12.60 8.75 29.12
CA TYR A 198 -11.19 8.83 28.77
C TYR A 198 -10.79 10.30 28.61
N TYR A 199 -9.54 10.60 28.91
CA TYR A 199 -8.92 11.83 28.48
C TYR A 199 -7.55 11.49 27.89
N LYS A 200 -7.11 12.34 26.97
CA LYS A 200 -5.77 12.27 26.41
C LYS A 200 -4.80 12.96 27.37
N ASN A 201 -3.73 12.28 27.77
CA ASN A 201 -2.60 12.94 28.45
C ASN A 201 -1.87 13.83 27.42
N ASP A 202 -2.18 15.12 27.34
CA ASP A 202 -1.47 16.09 26.49
C ASP A 202 -0.11 16.56 27.09
N LEU A 203 0.50 15.76 27.98
CA LEU A 203 1.69 16.13 28.75
C LEU A 203 3.02 15.61 28.17
N TYR A 204 3.03 15.10 26.94
CA TYR A 204 4.26 14.82 26.17
C TYR A 204 4.13 15.27 24.72
#